data_AF-A0A9E1JM56-F1
#
_entry.id   AF-A0A9E1JM56-F1
#
_cell.length_a   1.000
_cell.length_b   1.000
_cell.length_c   1.000
_cell.angle_alpha   90.00
_cell.angle_beta   90.00
_cell.angle_gamma   90.00
#
_symmetry.space_group_name_H-M   'P 1'
#
loop_
_entity.id
_entity.type
_entity.pdbx_description
1 polymer ?
#
loop_
_entity_poly.entity_id
_entity_poly.type
_entity_poly.pdbx_seq_one_letter_code
_entity_poly.pdbx_strand_id
1 'polypeptide(L)'
;MEKLFIGLPDKKADLIILILTSQNIETIIEREDNLFNILVNETDMLKARIVVEAYYKENKFFRLKQQLQKIPISSFKSYPAFCIMGLLLFIHAACIHYTVHEAMILKYGSSALFILQGETYRAVTALFLHADARHLAGNMAGILIFGAPFISLSGFGLGPFMLLFSGTLGNLFNAYFYKTAHLSIGASTAIMAAAGLLVAFQITNKKKPLRLNNLMPVFAGAILMVMFSQGERTDVWAHIFGFLSGLGSGVIFFPLNRIFTFPQKDCSALLLTLFIIAASFLAAA
;
A
#
# COMPACT_ATOMS: atom_id res chain seq x y z
N MET A 1 -8.78 56.63 2.07
CA MET A 1 -8.61 55.16 2.02
C MET A 1 -9.93 54.52 2.39
N GLU A 2 -10.29 53.45 1.70
CA GLU A 2 -11.54 52.72 1.89
C GLU A 2 -11.29 51.37 2.57
N LYS A 3 -12.28 50.90 3.34
CA LYS A 3 -12.25 49.59 4.02
C LYS A 3 -12.48 48.47 3.00
N LEU A 4 -11.44 47.69 2.70
CA LEU A 4 -11.50 46.53 1.81
C LEU A 4 -12.13 45.33 2.52
N PHE A 5 -11.68 45.03 3.74
CA PHE A 5 -12.22 43.98 4.60
C PHE A 5 -12.30 44.47 6.04
N ILE A 6 -13.35 44.06 6.75
CA ILE A 6 -13.65 44.48 8.12
C ILE A 6 -13.78 43.22 8.98
N GLY A 7 -13.33 43.27 10.23
CA GLY A 7 -13.60 42.21 11.20
C GLY A 7 -12.80 40.92 10.96
N LEU A 8 -11.57 41.01 10.46
CA LEU A 8 -10.76 39.83 10.15
C LEU A 8 -10.02 39.30 11.40
N PRO A 9 -9.96 37.97 11.60
CA PRO A 9 -9.05 37.36 12.57
C PRO A 9 -7.59 37.54 12.14
N ASP A 10 -6.69 37.66 13.12
CA ASP A 10 -5.24 37.90 12.98
C ASP A 10 -4.58 37.17 11.79
N LYS A 11 -4.61 35.83 11.79
CA LYS A 11 -4.01 35.01 10.70
C LYS A 11 -4.56 35.30 9.30
N LYS A 12 -5.83 35.69 9.21
CA LYS A 12 -6.47 35.99 7.92
C LYS A 12 -6.11 37.39 7.45
N ALA A 13 -5.96 38.33 8.38
CA ALA A 13 -5.47 39.67 8.10
C ALA A 13 -4.02 39.62 7.59
N ASP A 14 -3.12 38.93 8.31
CA ASP A 14 -1.71 38.76 7.92
C ASP A 14 -1.55 38.22 6.49
N LEU A 15 -2.34 37.20 6.14
CA LEU A 15 -2.31 36.61 4.82
C LEU A 15 -2.75 37.60 3.74
N ILE A 16 -3.83 38.34 3.99
CA ILE A 16 -4.34 39.33 3.02
C ILE A 16 -3.34 40.47 2.87
N ILE A 17 -2.73 40.93 3.95
CA ILE A 17 -1.67 41.95 3.91
C ILE A 17 -0.50 41.46 3.05
N LEU A 18 0.00 40.24 3.29
CA LEU A 18 1.10 39.66 2.50
C LEU A 18 0.76 39.60 1.01
N ILE A 19 -0.46 39.22 0.66
CA ILE A 19 -0.94 39.17 -0.72
C ILE A 19 -0.93 40.57 -1.34
N LEU A 20 -1.45 41.57 -0.64
CA LEU A 20 -1.54 42.94 -1.14
C LEU A 20 -0.15 43.58 -1.27
N THR A 21 0.71 43.41 -0.27
CA THR A 21 2.12 43.85 -0.31
C THR A 21 2.89 43.20 -1.45
N SER A 22 2.63 41.91 -1.76
CA SER A 22 3.29 41.23 -2.88
C SER A 22 2.97 41.84 -4.25
N GLN A 23 1.86 42.57 -4.35
CA GLN A 23 1.41 43.27 -5.56
C GLN A 23 1.68 44.78 -5.52
N ASN A 24 2.50 45.23 -4.56
CA ASN A 24 2.80 46.64 -4.30
C ASN A 24 1.53 47.49 -4.08
N ILE A 25 0.54 46.93 -3.38
CA ILE A 25 -0.66 47.67 -2.95
C ILE A 25 -0.44 48.16 -1.52
N GLU A 26 -0.47 49.47 -1.32
CA GLU A 26 -0.37 50.07 0.01
C GLU A 26 -1.60 49.74 0.85
N THR A 27 -1.37 49.36 2.11
CA THR A 27 -2.42 48.94 3.04
C THR A 27 -2.25 49.65 4.38
N ILE A 28 -3.37 50.09 4.96
CA ILE A 28 -3.45 50.52 6.35
C ILE A 28 -4.24 49.50 7.14
N ILE A 29 -3.80 49.25 8.37
CA ILE A 29 -4.42 48.29 9.28
C ILE A 29 -5.04 49.07 10.43
N GLU A 30 -6.34 48.91 10.61
CA GLU A 30 -7.06 49.36 11.80
C GLU A 30 -7.39 48.14 12.67
N ARG A 31 -7.21 48.25 13.98
CA ARG A 31 -7.55 47.20 14.93
C ARG A 31 -8.71 47.64 15.82
N GLU A 32 -9.78 46.86 15.81
CA GLU A 32 -10.97 47.07 16.65
C GLU A 32 -11.32 45.74 17.32
N ASP A 33 -11.39 45.68 18.64
CA ASP A 33 -11.85 44.52 19.43
C ASP A 33 -11.24 43.15 19.03
N ASN A 34 -9.91 43.11 18.87
CA ASN A 34 -9.14 41.92 18.41
C ASN A 34 -9.45 41.46 16.97
N LEU A 35 -10.12 42.28 16.19
CA LEU A 35 -10.31 42.11 14.77
C LEU A 35 -9.57 43.19 13.99
N PHE A 36 -9.21 42.85 12.77
CA PHE A 36 -8.43 43.71 11.89
C PHE A 36 -9.27 44.15 10.69
N ASN A 37 -9.24 45.44 10.43
CA ASN A 37 -9.79 46.07 9.25
C ASN A 37 -8.63 46.43 8.33
N ILE A 38 -8.73 46.05 7.06
CA ILE A 38 -7.71 46.34 6.04
C ILE A 38 -8.26 47.43 5.14
N LEU A 39 -7.53 48.55 5.07
CA LEU A 39 -7.86 49.69 4.24
C LEU A 39 -6.85 49.81 3.10
N VAL A 40 -7.31 50.24 1.94
CA VAL A 40 -6.47 50.52 0.76
C VAL A 40 -6.88 51.84 0.13
N ASN A 41 -6.04 52.38 -0.74
CA ASN A 41 -6.38 53.56 -1.52
C ASN A 41 -7.59 53.27 -2.43
N GLU A 42 -8.48 54.25 -2.61
CA GLU A 42 -9.67 54.13 -3.46
C GLU A 42 -9.31 53.71 -4.89
N THR A 43 -8.20 54.23 -5.41
CA THR A 43 -7.65 53.89 -6.73
C THR A 43 -7.26 52.41 -6.85
N ASP A 44 -6.89 51.76 -5.74
CA ASP A 44 -6.42 50.37 -5.71
C ASP A 44 -7.50 49.38 -5.25
N MET A 45 -8.67 49.84 -4.81
CA MET A 45 -9.75 49.00 -4.26
C MET A 45 -10.15 47.85 -5.19
N LEU A 46 -10.34 48.14 -6.48
CA LEU A 46 -10.73 47.14 -7.47
C LEU A 46 -9.62 46.10 -7.65
N LYS A 47 -8.37 46.56 -7.78
CA LYS A 47 -7.18 45.71 -7.96
C LYS A 47 -6.96 44.82 -6.75
N ALA A 48 -7.05 45.37 -5.54
CA ALA A 48 -6.89 44.67 -4.28
C ALA A 48 -7.90 43.53 -4.13
N ARG A 49 -9.18 43.78 -4.46
CA ARG A 49 -10.23 42.75 -4.42
C ARG A 49 -9.95 41.61 -5.40
N ILE A 50 -9.61 41.95 -6.64
CA ILE A 50 -9.32 40.95 -7.69
C ILE A 50 -8.14 40.07 -7.30
N VAL A 51 -7.06 40.65 -6.78
CA VAL A 51 -5.85 39.92 -6.37
C VAL A 51 -6.17 38.93 -5.24
N VAL A 52 -6.87 39.39 -4.20
CA VAL A 52 -7.22 38.55 -3.05
C VAL A 52 -8.15 37.41 -3.48
N GLU A 53 -9.16 37.70 -4.29
CA GLU A 53 -10.07 36.68 -4.83
C GLU A 53 -9.34 35.67 -5.73
N ALA A 54 -8.45 36.13 -6.60
CA ALA A 54 -7.63 35.28 -7.46
C ALA A 54 -6.74 34.35 -6.63
N TYR A 55 -6.07 34.87 -5.59
CA TYR A 55 -5.27 34.07 -4.66
C TYR A 55 -6.10 32.96 -4.01
N TYR A 56 -7.29 33.28 -3.48
CA TYR A 56 -8.13 32.27 -2.84
C TYR A 56 -8.66 31.25 -3.84
N LYS A 57 -8.97 31.67 -5.08
CA LYS A 57 -9.42 30.78 -6.16
C LYS A 57 -8.31 29.80 -6.58
N GLU A 58 -7.07 30.26 -6.71
CA GLU A 58 -5.90 29.44 -7.04
C GLU A 58 -5.49 28.53 -5.89
N ASN A 59 -5.44 29.05 -4.66
CA ASN A 59 -5.01 28.27 -3.49
C ASN A 59 -6.06 27.30 -2.96
N LYS A 60 -7.36 27.50 -3.23
CA LYS A 60 -8.38 26.48 -2.94
C LYS A 60 -8.02 25.17 -3.63
N PHE A 61 -7.54 25.23 -4.88
CA PHE A 61 -7.08 24.06 -5.63
C PHE A 61 -5.81 23.44 -5.05
N PHE A 62 -4.83 24.25 -4.64
CA PHE A 62 -3.59 23.76 -4.03
C PHE A 62 -3.83 23.09 -2.66
N ARG A 63 -4.67 23.68 -1.81
CA ARG A 63 -5.01 23.14 -0.48
C ARG A 63 -5.79 21.84 -0.58
N LEU A 64 -6.76 21.75 -1.51
CA LEU A 64 -7.46 20.52 -1.83
C LEU A 64 -6.50 19.43 -2.33
N LYS A 65 -5.56 19.76 -3.22
CA LYS A 65 -4.54 18.84 -3.72
C LYS A 65 -3.61 18.34 -2.60
N GLN A 66 -3.22 19.22 -1.67
CA GLN A 66 -2.33 18.89 -0.56
C GLN A 66 -3.04 18.06 0.52
N GLN A 67 -4.31 18.33 0.80
CA GLN A 67 -5.13 17.52 1.71
C GLN A 67 -5.39 16.11 1.12
N LEU A 68 -5.63 16.00 -0.18
CA LEU A 68 -5.79 14.71 -0.86
C LEU A 68 -4.47 13.90 -0.96
N GLN A 69 -3.31 14.53 -0.80
CA GLN A 69 -2.01 13.85 -0.86
C GLN A 69 -1.56 13.26 0.48
N LYS A 70 -2.18 13.63 1.61
CA LYS A 70 -1.80 13.15 2.96
C LYS A 70 -2.66 11.96 3.41
N ILE A 71 -2.61 10.84 2.69
CA ILE A 71 -2.88 9.54 3.34
C ILE A 71 -1.52 9.02 3.77
N PRO A 72 -1.16 9.06 5.07
CA PRO A 72 0.12 8.53 5.50
C PRO A 72 0.12 7.02 5.29
N ILE A 73 0.85 6.56 4.27
CA ILE A 73 1.20 5.15 4.10
C ILE A 73 2.17 4.83 5.23
N SER A 74 1.63 4.44 6.38
CA SER A 74 2.42 4.06 7.54
C SER A 74 2.41 2.55 7.67
N SER A 75 3.56 1.91 7.47
CA SER A 75 3.72 0.47 7.68
C SER A 75 3.34 0.08 9.11
N PHE A 76 3.69 0.90 10.10
CA PHE A 76 3.50 0.62 11.52
C PHE A 76 2.07 0.83 12.04
N LYS A 77 1.13 1.33 11.22
CA LYS A 77 -0.29 1.44 11.60
C LYS A 77 -1.17 0.35 10.98
N SER A 78 -0.57 -0.60 10.24
CA SER A 78 -1.31 -1.65 9.55
C SER A 78 -1.57 -2.84 10.48
N TYR A 79 -2.64 -2.79 11.27
CA TYR A 79 -3.05 -3.90 12.14
C TYR A 79 -3.14 -5.25 11.40
N PRO A 80 -3.71 -5.35 10.18
CA PRO A 80 -3.78 -6.63 9.48
C PRO A 80 -2.40 -7.20 9.13
N ALA A 81 -1.40 -6.35 8.83
CA ALA A 81 -0.04 -6.82 8.57
C ALA A 81 0.58 -7.46 9.82
N PHE A 82 0.40 -6.85 10.99
CA PHE A 82 0.84 -7.43 12.25
C PHE A 82 0.08 -8.71 12.60
N CYS A 83 -1.21 -8.80 12.31
CA CYS A 83 -1.97 -10.04 12.48
C CYS A 83 -1.43 -11.16 11.59
N ILE A 84 -1.10 -10.87 10.32
CA ILE A 84 -0.48 -11.84 9.41
C ILE A 84 0.88 -12.28 9.98
N MET A 85 1.73 -11.35 10.40
CA MET A 85 3.03 -11.67 11.00
C MET A 85 2.90 -12.53 12.26
N GLY A 86 1.95 -12.20 13.15
CA GLY A 86 1.65 -13.00 14.33
C GLY A 86 1.16 -14.40 14.00
N LEU A 87 0.32 -14.55 12.98
CA LEU A 87 -0.15 -15.84 12.49
C LEU A 87 1.01 -16.69 11.94
N LEU A 88 1.89 -16.11 11.12
CA LEU A 88 3.06 -16.81 10.58
C LEU A 88 4.01 -17.28 11.69
N LEU A 89 4.25 -16.42 12.69
CA LEU A 89 5.05 -16.76 13.86
C LEU A 89 4.41 -17.90 14.66
N PHE A 90 3.09 -17.81 14.91
CA PHE A 90 2.34 -18.83 15.62
C PHE A 90 2.41 -20.19 14.91
N ILE A 91 2.15 -20.24 13.60
CA ILE A 91 2.22 -21.47 12.81
C ILE A 91 3.63 -22.08 12.88
N HIS A 92 4.68 -21.26 12.67
CA HIS A 92 6.05 -21.75 12.72
C HIS A 92 6.43 -22.30 14.11
N ALA A 93 6.09 -21.57 15.18
CA ALA A 93 6.36 -21.99 16.55
C ALA A 93 5.59 -23.27 16.93
N ALA A 94 4.31 -23.37 16.53
CA ALA A 94 3.50 -24.57 16.77
C ALA A 94 4.07 -25.79 16.03
N CYS A 95 4.46 -25.65 14.76
CA CYS A 95 5.09 -26.74 14.00
C CYS A 95 6.37 -27.28 14.65
N ILE A 96 7.21 -26.40 15.19
CA ILE A 96 8.42 -26.78 15.93
C ILE A 96 8.05 -27.45 17.25
N HIS A 97 7.16 -26.82 18.03
CA HIS A 97 6.77 -27.31 19.35
C HIS A 97 6.18 -28.73 19.32
N TYR A 98 5.34 -29.02 18.32
CA TYR A 98 4.73 -30.34 18.14
C TYR A 98 5.58 -31.30 17.29
N THR A 99 6.80 -30.91 16.89
CA THR A 99 7.71 -31.75 16.06
C THR A 99 7.12 -32.23 14.73
N VAL A 100 6.19 -31.45 14.15
CA VAL A 100 5.50 -31.76 12.89
C VAL A 100 6.02 -30.93 11.69
N HIS A 101 7.08 -30.14 11.89
CA HIS A 101 7.55 -29.15 10.92
C HIS A 101 7.86 -29.74 9.53
N GLU A 102 8.63 -30.82 9.46
CA GLU A 102 8.96 -31.47 8.18
C GLU A 102 7.72 -32.07 7.49
N ALA A 103 6.88 -32.76 8.26
CA ALA A 103 5.64 -33.34 7.75
C ALA A 103 4.69 -32.28 7.19
N MET A 104 4.58 -31.13 7.86
CA MET A 104 3.80 -29.98 7.40
C MET A 104 4.37 -29.41 6.10
N ILE A 105 5.68 -29.25 5.97
CA ILE A 105 6.33 -28.77 4.74
C ILE A 105 6.06 -29.72 3.57
N LEU A 106 6.19 -31.02 3.78
CA LEU A 106 5.96 -32.03 2.73
C LEU A 106 4.48 -32.08 2.31
N LYS A 107 3.54 -31.95 3.25
CA LYS A 107 2.10 -32.06 3.00
C LYS A 107 1.48 -30.77 2.45
N TYR A 108 1.98 -29.60 2.84
CA TYR A 108 1.36 -28.30 2.56
C TYR A 108 2.24 -27.34 1.76
N GLY A 109 3.51 -27.68 1.50
CA GLY A 109 4.40 -26.86 0.67
C GLY A 109 4.04 -26.90 -0.81
N SER A 110 4.48 -25.87 -1.54
CA SER A 110 4.18 -25.65 -2.95
C SER A 110 5.05 -26.56 -3.80
N SER A 111 4.60 -27.80 -3.98
CA SER A 111 5.21 -28.78 -4.89
C SER A 111 4.61 -28.63 -6.28
N ALA A 112 5.45 -28.34 -7.27
CA ALA A 112 4.99 -28.15 -8.64
C ALA A 112 4.31 -29.41 -9.22
N LEU A 113 4.83 -30.61 -8.90
CA LEU A 113 4.24 -31.88 -9.31
C LEU A 113 2.80 -32.06 -8.79
N PHE A 114 2.59 -31.89 -7.48
CA PHE A 114 1.27 -32.11 -6.87
C PHE A 114 0.25 -31.03 -7.25
N ILE A 115 0.69 -29.78 -7.39
CA ILE A 115 -0.17 -28.69 -7.88
C ILE A 115 -0.70 -29.02 -9.28
N LEU A 116 0.15 -29.53 -10.18
CA LEU A 116 -0.25 -29.93 -11.53
C LEU A 116 -1.14 -31.18 -11.56
N GLN A 117 -1.16 -31.98 -10.48
CA GLN A 117 -2.06 -33.12 -10.30
C GLN A 117 -3.41 -32.74 -9.64
N GLY A 118 -3.61 -31.47 -9.30
CA GLY A 118 -4.89 -30.96 -8.76
C GLY A 118 -4.83 -30.51 -7.31
N GLU A 119 -3.72 -30.70 -6.59
CA GLU A 119 -3.53 -30.23 -5.20
C GLU A 119 -3.22 -28.73 -5.14
N THR A 120 -4.07 -27.92 -5.76
CA THR A 120 -3.90 -26.46 -5.88
C THR A 120 -3.95 -25.72 -4.54
N TYR A 121 -4.52 -26.33 -3.50
CA TYR A 121 -4.50 -25.80 -2.13
C TYR A 121 -3.07 -25.53 -1.64
N ARG A 122 -2.08 -26.29 -2.13
CA ARG A 122 -0.65 -26.12 -1.80
C ARG A 122 -0.12 -24.75 -2.18
N ALA A 123 -0.65 -24.14 -3.24
CA ALA A 123 -0.27 -22.79 -3.64
C ALA A 123 -0.68 -21.74 -2.59
N VAL A 124 -1.75 -22.00 -1.83
CA VAL A 124 -2.20 -21.15 -0.72
C VAL A 124 -1.42 -21.49 0.56
N THR A 125 -1.40 -22.77 0.95
CA THR A 125 -0.87 -23.19 2.25
C THR A 125 0.64 -22.98 2.38
N ALA A 126 1.38 -23.08 1.26
CA ALA A 126 2.83 -22.84 1.25
C ALA A 126 3.23 -21.42 1.70
N LEU A 127 2.34 -20.43 1.54
CA LEU A 127 2.57 -19.05 1.96
C LEU A 127 2.73 -18.91 3.48
N PHE A 128 2.27 -19.90 4.25
CA PHE A 128 2.28 -19.90 5.71
C PHE A 128 3.44 -20.69 6.32
N LEU A 129 4.15 -21.49 5.52
CA LEU A 129 5.22 -22.37 5.97
C LEU A 129 6.58 -21.75 5.76
N HIS A 130 7.51 -21.96 6.70
CA HIS A 130 8.85 -21.41 6.64
C HIS A 130 9.88 -22.47 7.01
N ALA A 131 10.98 -22.51 6.25
CA ALA A 131 12.04 -23.50 6.43
C ALA A 131 12.72 -23.39 7.80
N ASP A 132 12.98 -22.16 8.25
CA ASP A 132 13.67 -21.87 9.49
C ASP A 132 13.32 -20.45 9.99
N ALA A 133 13.76 -20.14 11.21
CA ALA A 133 13.48 -18.87 11.86
C ALA A 133 14.12 -17.65 11.14
N ARG A 134 15.28 -17.80 10.49
CA ARG A 134 15.90 -16.72 9.71
C ARG A 134 15.09 -16.42 8.45
N HIS A 135 14.63 -17.48 7.78
CA HIS A 135 13.74 -17.33 6.63
C HIS A 135 12.42 -16.66 7.03
N LEU A 136 11.83 -17.01 8.17
CA LEU A 136 10.65 -16.32 8.70
C LEU A 136 10.93 -14.84 9.00
N ALA A 137 12.05 -14.52 9.66
CA ALA A 137 12.42 -13.14 9.99
C ALA A 137 12.59 -12.27 8.72
N GLY A 138 13.22 -12.81 7.67
CA GLY A 138 13.33 -12.14 6.37
C GLY A 138 11.97 -11.83 5.75
N ASN A 139 11.03 -12.78 5.80
CA ASN A 139 9.66 -12.57 5.32
C ASN A 139 8.89 -11.56 6.18
N MET A 140 9.05 -11.56 7.50
CA MET A 140 8.47 -10.55 8.38
C MET A 140 8.95 -9.14 8.01
N ALA A 141 10.25 -8.97 7.74
CA ALA A 141 10.79 -7.69 7.26
C ALA A 141 10.18 -7.31 5.89
N GLY A 142 10.07 -8.26 4.97
CA GLY A 142 9.41 -8.05 3.68
C GLY A 142 7.94 -7.65 3.79
N ILE A 143 7.19 -8.24 4.73
CA ILE A 143 5.81 -7.82 5.04
C ILE A 143 5.79 -6.38 5.54
N LEU A 144 6.70 -5.95 6.41
CA LEU A 144 6.75 -4.58 6.88
C LEU A 144 7.12 -3.56 5.78
N ILE A 145 8.02 -3.95 4.87
CA ILE A 145 8.52 -3.08 3.79
C ILE A 145 7.53 -2.98 2.64
N PHE A 146 6.85 -4.07 2.27
CA PHE A 146 5.98 -4.11 1.09
C PHE A 146 4.52 -4.42 1.43
N GLY A 147 4.27 -5.45 2.24
CA GLY A 147 2.92 -5.89 2.58
C GLY A 147 2.13 -4.83 3.35
N ALA A 148 2.70 -4.25 4.40
CA ALA A 148 2.05 -3.28 5.25
C ALA A 148 1.71 -1.98 4.51
N PRO A 149 2.62 -1.37 3.70
CA PRO A 149 2.25 -0.26 2.82
C PRO A 149 1.11 -0.59 1.87
N PHE A 150 1.14 -1.77 1.24
CA PHE A 150 0.09 -2.18 0.31
C PHE A 150 -1.27 -2.36 1.01
N ILE A 151 -1.30 -3.01 2.18
CA ILE A 151 -2.52 -3.18 2.98
C ILE A 151 -3.06 -1.80 3.41
N SER A 152 -2.20 -0.91 3.90
CA SER A 152 -2.60 0.44 4.29
C SER A 152 -3.18 1.26 3.14
N LEU A 153 -2.76 0.97 1.89
CA LEU A 153 -3.31 1.58 0.68
C LEU A 153 -4.65 0.98 0.25
N SER A 154 -4.86 -0.32 0.50
CA SER A 154 -5.95 -1.08 -0.10
C SER A 154 -7.13 -1.32 0.83
N GLY A 155 -6.93 -1.25 2.14
CA GLY A 155 -7.95 -1.55 3.15
C GLY A 155 -7.64 -2.82 3.93
N PHE A 156 -8.30 -2.96 5.09
CA PHE A 156 -7.99 -4.03 6.04
C PHE A 156 -8.43 -5.42 5.58
N GLY A 157 -9.35 -5.51 4.61
CA GLY A 157 -9.80 -6.78 4.05
C GLY A 157 -9.29 -7.02 2.64
N LEU A 158 -9.39 -6.02 1.76
CA LEU A 158 -8.91 -6.12 0.38
C LEU A 158 -7.39 -6.25 0.29
N GLY A 159 -6.65 -5.60 1.19
CA GLY A 159 -5.20 -5.73 1.27
C GLY A 159 -4.78 -7.19 1.47
N PRO A 160 -5.16 -7.83 2.59
CA PRO A 160 -4.88 -9.25 2.82
C PRO A 160 -5.40 -10.17 1.70
N PHE A 161 -6.61 -9.91 1.18
CA PHE A 161 -7.17 -10.68 0.07
C PHE A 161 -6.27 -10.64 -1.17
N MET A 162 -5.87 -9.45 -1.60
CA MET A 162 -5.02 -9.29 -2.78
C MET A 162 -3.61 -9.86 -2.56
N LEU A 163 -3.06 -9.77 -1.34
CA LEU A 163 -1.79 -10.42 -1.02
C LEU A 163 -1.90 -11.94 -1.15
N LEU A 164 -2.94 -12.54 -0.59
CA LEU A 164 -3.20 -13.98 -0.68
C LEU A 164 -3.40 -14.40 -2.13
N PHE A 165 -4.27 -13.70 -2.85
CA PHE A 165 -4.62 -13.98 -4.25
C PHE A 165 -3.40 -13.89 -5.17
N SER A 166 -2.68 -12.76 -5.15
CA SER A 166 -1.55 -12.54 -6.05
C SER A 166 -0.34 -13.42 -5.67
N GLY A 167 -0.12 -13.71 -4.38
CA GLY A 167 0.89 -14.68 -3.94
C GLY A 167 0.57 -16.10 -4.39
N THR A 168 -0.71 -16.51 -4.28
CA THR A 168 -1.18 -17.83 -4.76
C THR A 168 -1.01 -17.95 -6.27
N LEU A 169 -1.39 -16.93 -7.05
CA LEU A 169 -1.13 -16.89 -8.49
C LEU A 169 0.36 -17.04 -8.82
N GLY A 170 1.24 -16.37 -8.06
CA GLY A 170 2.68 -16.52 -8.19
C GLY A 170 3.14 -17.96 -7.99
N ASN A 171 2.65 -18.63 -6.94
CA ASN A 171 2.96 -20.04 -6.68
C ASN A 171 2.43 -20.97 -7.79
N LEU A 172 1.23 -20.70 -8.32
CA LEU A 172 0.67 -21.48 -9.44
C LEU A 172 1.48 -21.32 -10.73
N PHE A 173 1.87 -20.09 -11.09
CA PHE A 173 2.73 -19.87 -12.26
C PHE A 173 4.11 -20.50 -12.08
N ASN A 174 4.68 -20.41 -10.88
CA ASN A 174 5.94 -21.04 -10.56
C ASN A 174 5.86 -22.57 -10.70
N ALA A 175 4.77 -23.19 -10.22
CA ALA A 175 4.51 -24.62 -10.38
C ALA A 175 4.41 -25.02 -11.86
N TYR A 176 3.65 -24.24 -12.64
CA TYR A 176 3.51 -24.46 -14.07
C TYR A 176 4.83 -24.29 -14.85
N PHE A 177 5.73 -23.43 -14.37
CA PHE A 177 7.05 -23.24 -14.97
C PHE A 177 7.99 -24.41 -14.69
N TYR A 178 8.14 -24.82 -13.43
CA TYR A 178 9.09 -25.88 -13.05
C TYR A 178 8.69 -27.28 -13.51
N LYS A 179 7.39 -27.61 -13.49
CA LYS A 179 6.83 -28.92 -13.91
C LYS A 179 7.49 -30.18 -13.31
N THR A 180 8.26 -30.04 -12.24
CA THR A 180 9.10 -31.10 -11.63
C THR A 180 8.89 -31.14 -10.11
N ALA A 181 9.62 -31.98 -9.38
CA ALA A 181 9.53 -32.09 -7.91
C ALA A 181 10.12 -30.88 -7.14
N HIS A 182 9.97 -29.67 -7.68
CA HIS A 182 10.39 -28.44 -7.04
C HIS A 182 9.45 -28.08 -5.89
N LEU A 183 9.99 -27.94 -4.67
CA LEU A 183 9.24 -27.59 -3.46
C LEU A 183 9.63 -26.18 -3.01
N SER A 184 8.64 -25.28 -2.96
CA SER A 184 8.80 -23.91 -2.46
C SER A 184 7.89 -23.66 -1.26
N ILE A 185 8.39 -22.91 -0.27
CA ILE A 185 7.64 -22.50 0.92
C ILE A 185 8.03 -21.07 1.31
N GLY A 186 7.11 -20.36 1.96
CA GLY A 186 7.33 -19.02 2.52
C GLY A 186 6.37 -17.99 1.98
N ALA A 187 6.20 -16.91 2.74
CA ALA A 187 5.38 -15.77 2.34
C ALA A 187 6.04 -14.91 1.23
N SER A 188 7.24 -15.28 0.77
CA SER A 188 8.08 -14.46 -0.10
C SER A 188 7.43 -14.17 -1.46
N THR A 189 6.65 -15.11 -2.01
CA THR A 189 5.89 -14.87 -3.25
C THR A 189 4.76 -13.85 -3.06
N ALA A 190 4.05 -13.87 -1.92
CA ALA A 190 3.06 -12.85 -1.58
C ALA A 190 3.71 -11.48 -1.33
N ILE A 191 4.91 -11.44 -0.76
CA ILE A 191 5.65 -10.19 -0.54
C ILE A 191 6.14 -9.60 -1.87
N MET A 192 6.67 -10.43 -2.77
CA MET A 192 7.02 -9.97 -4.12
C MET A 192 5.78 -9.52 -4.89
N ALA A 193 4.65 -10.20 -4.71
CA ALA A 193 3.38 -9.73 -5.23
C ALA A 193 2.98 -8.36 -4.65
N ALA A 194 3.20 -8.12 -3.36
CA ALA A 194 2.99 -6.80 -2.74
C ALA A 194 3.85 -5.71 -3.41
N ALA A 195 5.12 -6.00 -3.70
CA ALA A 195 5.98 -5.09 -4.44
C ALA A 195 5.42 -4.79 -5.84
N GLY A 196 5.01 -5.81 -6.59
CA GLY A 196 4.35 -5.67 -7.89
C GLY A 196 3.06 -4.85 -7.83
N LEU A 197 2.23 -5.09 -6.80
CA LEU A 197 1.01 -4.33 -6.52
C LEU A 197 1.30 -2.85 -6.25
N LEU A 198 2.36 -2.54 -5.49
CA LEU A 198 2.78 -1.15 -5.25
C LEU A 198 3.23 -0.47 -6.55
N VAL A 199 3.92 -1.18 -7.44
CA VAL A 199 4.25 -0.67 -8.78
C VAL A 199 2.99 -0.43 -9.60
N ALA A 200 2.04 -1.38 -9.62
CA ALA A 200 0.76 -1.23 -10.31
C ALA A 200 -0.05 -0.04 -9.79
N PHE A 201 -0.03 0.22 -8.48
CA PHE A 201 -0.65 1.40 -7.90
C PHE A 201 -0.09 2.68 -8.50
N GLN A 202 1.24 2.79 -8.64
CA GLN A 202 1.88 3.96 -9.24
C GLN A 202 1.51 4.12 -10.72
N ILE A 203 1.54 3.04 -11.49
CA ILE A 203 1.20 3.05 -12.93
C ILE A 203 -0.26 3.47 -13.16
N THR A 204 -1.19 2.93 -12.36
CA THR A 204 -2.62 3.20 -12.53
C THR A 204 -3.06 4.54 -11.95
N ASN A 205 -2.19 5.26 -11.23
CA ASN A 205 -2.52 6.54 -10.62
C ASN A 205 -2.34 7.71 -11.59
N LYS A 206 -3.39 7.97 -12.38
CA LYS A 206 -3.44 9.02 -13.43
C LYS A 206 -3.09 10.45 -12.96
N LYS A 207 -3.05 10.71 -11.65
CA LYS A 207 -2.81 12.05 -11.09
C LYS A 207 -1.32 12.41 -10.94
N LYS A 208 -0.41 11.44 -11.08
CA LYS A 208 1.04 11.68 -10.97
C LYS A 208 1.75 11.06 -12.18
N PRO A 209 2.62 11.80 -12.88
CA PRO A 209 3.46 11.19 -13.90
C PRO A 209 4.32 10.10 -13.26
N LEU A 210 4.42 8.94 -13.90
CA LEU A 210 5.31 7.87 -13.47
C LEU A 210 6.75 8.40 -13.52
N ARG A 211 7.45 8.37 -12.38
CA ARG A 211 8.88 8.71 -12.31
C ARG A 211 9.63 7.45 -11.90
N LEU A 212 10.61 7.05 -12.70
CA LEU A 212 11.40 5.84 -12.44
C LEU A 212 12.04 5.86 -11.04
N ASN A 213 12.47 7.04 -10.57
CA ASN A 213 13.00 7.24 -9.22
C ASN A 213 12.02 6.82 -8.10
N ASN A 214 10.70 6.84 -8.34
CA ASN A 214 9.70 6.40 -7.35
C ASN A 214 9.53 4.87 -7.31
N LEU A 215 10.00 4.16 -8.34
CA LEU A 215 9.99 2.71 -8.41
C LEU A 215 11.32 2.11 -7.91
N MET A 216 12.40 2.89 -7.97
CA MET A 216 13.74 2.45 -7.60
C MET A 216 13.84 1.88 -6.17
N PRO A 217 13.20 2.45 -5.13
CA PRO A 217 13.18 1.84 -3.79
C PRO A 217 12.45 0.49 -3.75
N VAL A 218 11.40 0.32 -4.58
CA VAL A 218 10.65 -0.93 -4.65
C VAL A 218 11.50 -2.02 -5.31
N PHE A 219 12.15 -1.68 -6.42
CA PHE A 219 13.08 -2.61 -7.10
C PHE A 219 14.31 -2.92 -6.24
N ALA A 220 14.90 -1.91 -5.59
CA ALA A 220 16.03 -2.12 -4.69
C ALA A 220 15.66 -3.02 -3.51
N GLY A 221 14.50 -2.79 -2.88
CA GLY A 221 14.02 -3.66 -1.81
C GLY A 221 13.67 -5.07 -2.29
N ALA A 222 13.16 -5.23 -3.52
CA ALA A 222 12.89 -6.54 -4.10
C ALA A 222 14.19 -7.32 -4.33
N ILE A 223 15.21 -6.67 -4.89
CA ILE A 223 16.55 -7.24 -5.08
C ILE A 223 17.18 -7.60 -3.73
N LEU A 224 17.13 -6.69 -2.75
CA LEU A 224 17.64 -6.97 -1.40
C LEU A 224 16.93 -8.16 -0.78
N MET A 225 15.62 -8.30 -0.99
CA MET A 225 14.88 -9.45 -0.45
C MET A 225 15.29 -10.77 -1.12
N VAL A 226 15.52 -10.79 -2.43
CA VAL A 226 16.12 -11.95 -3.13
C VAL A 226 17.48 -12.30 -2.51
N MET A 227 18.31 -11.29 -2.22
CA MET A 227 19.65 -11.47 -1.63
C MET A 227 19.61 -11.93 -0.16
N PHE A 228 18.67 -11.43 0.65
CA PHE A 228 18.55 -11.79 2.07
C PHE A 228 17.74 -13.06 2.30
N SER A 229 16.99 -13.52 1.30
CA SER A 229 16.31 -14.81 1.37
C SER A 229 17.27 -16.00 1.23
N GLN A 230 18.55 -15.78 0.86
CA GLN A 230 19.54 -16.81 0.52
C GLN A 230 19.72 -17.87 1.62
N GLY A 231 19.15 -19.04 1.37
CA GLY A 231 19.54 -20.36 1.88
C GLY A 231 19.53 -21.32 0.68
N GLU A 232 20.01 -22.56 0.82
CA GLU A 232 20.22 -23.55 -0.28
C GLU A 232 19.01 -23.86 -1.20
N ARG A 233 17.85 -23.19 -1.03
CA ARG A 233 16.61 -23.38 -1.79
C ARG A 233 15.84 -22.08 -2.08
N THR A 234 16.51 -20.94 -2.30
CA THR A 234 15.80 -19.73 -2.76
C THR A 234 15.36 -19.84 -4.21
N ASP A 235 14.06 -20.00 -4.39
CA ASP A 235 13.42 -20.02 -5.70
C ASP A 235 13.26 -18.60 -6.25
N VAL A 236 14.25 -18.17 -7.04
CA VAL A 236 14.25 -16.88 -7.74
C VAL A 236 13.03 -16.73 -8.66
N TRP A 237 12.57 -17.83 -9.28
CA TRP A 237 11.42 -17.81 -10.17
C TRP A 237 10.13 -17.57 -9.40
N ALA A 238 9.99 -18.13 -8.20
CA ALA A 238 8.87 -17.84 -7.32
C ALA A 238 8.78 -16.33 -7.02
N HIS A 239 9.91 -15.65 -6.82
CA HIS A 239 9.93 -14.19 -6.62
C HIS A 239 9.51 -13.42 -7.87
N ILE A 240 10.03 -13.80 -9.04
CA ILE A 240 9.68 -13.18 -10.32
C ILE A 240 8.18 -13.35 -10.60
N PHE A 241 7.66 -14.57 -10.50
CA PHE A 241 6.25 -14.85 -10.74
C PHE A 241 5.34 -14.21 -9.69
N GLY A 242 5.77 -14.11 -8.43
CA GLY A 242 5.09 -13.33 -7.41
C GLY A 242 4.96 -11.86 -7.83
N PHE A 243 6.08 -11.23 -8.19
CA PHE A 243 6.08 -9.83 -8.63
C PHE A 243 5.19 -9.59 -9.86
N LEU A 244 5.33 -10.42 -10.90
CA LEU A 244 4.51 -10.31 -12.11
C LEU A 244 3.02 -10.53 -11.84
N SER A 245 2.68 -11.48 -10.97
CA SER A 245 1.29 -11.72 -10.55
C SER A 245 0.71 -10.52 -9.82
N GLY A 246 1.49 -9.92 -8.90
CA GLY A 246 1.11 -8.70 -8.20
C GLY A 246 0.93 -7.50 -9.14
N LEU A 247 1.86 -7.31 -10.06
CA LEU A 247 1.79 -6.25 -11.06
C LEU A 247 0.55 -6.40 -11.96
N GLY A 248 0.36 -7.59 -12.55
CA GLY A 248 -0.75 -7.87 -13.46
C GLY A 248 -2.11 -7.75 -12.78
N SER A 249 -2.28 -8.42 -11.63
CA SER A 249 -3.52 -8.32 -10.84
C SER A 249 -3.78 -6.90 -10.34
N GLY A 250 -2.73 -6.15 -9.96
CA GLY A 250 -2.83 -4.76 -9.52
C GLY A 250 -3.33 -3.80 -10.61
N VAL A 251 -2.86 -3.96 -11.85
CA VAL A 251 -3.28 -3.12 -12.99
C VAL A 251 -4.79 -3.21 -13.22
N ILE A 252 -5.38 -4.37 -12.93
CA ILE A 252 -6.83 -4.61 -13.02
C ILE A 252 -7.54 -4.16 -11.72
N PHE A 253 -6.99 -4.54 -10.57
CA PHE A 253 -7.57 -4.29 -9.25
C PHE A 253 -7.75 -2.80 -8.97
N PHE A 254 -6.74 -1.96 -9.16
CA PHE A 254 -6.84 -0.55 -8.73
C PHE A 254 -7.89 0.26 -9.50
N PRO A 255 -8.04 0.14 -10.83
CA PRO A 255 -9.15 0.75 -11.56
C PRO A 255 -10.51 0.25 -11.08
N LEU A 256 -10.71 -1.07 -10.95
CA LEU A 256 -11.98 -1.65 -10.50
C LEU A 256 -12.33 -1.21 -9.08
N ASN A 257 -11.34 -1.21 -8.18
CA ASN A 257 -11.50 -0.82 -6.79
C ASN A 257 -12.00 0.63 -6.61
N ARG A 258 -11.68 1.52 -7.57
CA ARG A 258 -12.14 2.91 -7.61
C ARG A 258 -13.57 3.06 -8.15
N ILE A 259 -14.00 2.12 -9.00
CA ILE A 259 -15.34 2.12 -9.61
C ILE A 259 -16.34 1.48 -8.63
N PHE A 260 -15.99 0.34 -8.05
CA PHE A 260 -16.86 -0.42 -7.17
C PHE A 260 -16.61 -0.04 -5.71
N THR A 261 -17.43 0.86 -5.18
CA THR A 261 -17.43 1.27 -3.77
C THR A 261 -18.74 0.86 -3.10
N PHE A 262 -18.66 0.01 -2.08
CA PHE A 262 -19.81 -0.36 -1.24
C PHE A 262 -19.35 -0.61 0.20
N PRO A 263 -20.20 -0.38 1.22
CA PRO A 263 -19.77 -0.34 2.63
C PRO A 263 -19.14 -1.65 3.14
N GLN A 264 -19.63 -2.81 2.66
CA GLN A 264 -19.23 -4.13 3.16
C GLN A 264 -17.98 -4.70 2.46
N LYS A 265 -17.40 -4.00 1.48
CA LYS A 265 -16.37 -4.54 0.58
C LYS A 265 -15.17 -5.14 1.30
N ASP A 266 -14.61 -4.42 2.26
CA ASP A 266 -13.47 -4.92 3.04
C ASP A 266 -13.85 -6.10 3.93
N CYS A 267 -15.01 -6.06 4.60
CA CYS A 267 -15.45 -7.16 5.44
C CYS A 267 -15.68 -8.44 4.62
N SER A 268 -16.36 -8.33 3.48
CA SER A 268 -16.56 -9.45 2.55
C SER A 268 -15.24 -10.02 2.02
N ALA A 269 -14.29 -9.16 1.65
CA ALA A 269 -12.96 -9.59 1.19
C ALA A 269 -12.18 -10.31 2.29
N LEU A 270 -12.25 -9.83 3.54
CA LEU A 270 -11.62 -10.49 4.68
C LEU A 270 -12.24 -11.86 4.96
N LEU A 271 -13.57 -11.96 4.98
CA LEU A 271 -14.27 -13.23 5.17
C LEU A 271 -13.92 -14.24 4.07
N LEU A 272 -13.88 -13.78 2.82
CA LEU A 272 -13.46 -14.60 1.68
C LEU A 272 -12.00 -15.07 1.84
N THR A 273 -11.10 -14.20 2.31
CA THR A 273 -9.70 -14.55 2.57
C THR A 273 -9.61 -15.66 3.63
N LEU A 274 -10.31 -15.51 4.75
CA LEU A 274 -10.33 -16.50 5.82
C LEU A 274 -10.94 -17.83 5.35
N PHE A 275 -12.00 -17.77 4.55
CA PHE A 275 -12.62 -18.94 3.95
C PHE A 275 -11.66 -19.69 3.02
N ILE A 276 -10.95 -18.98 2.13
CA ILE A 276 -9.96 -19.60 1.23
C ILE A 276 -8.85 -20.27 2.02
N ILE A 277 -8.33 -19.61 3.07
CA ILE A 277 -7.29 -20.19 3.94
C ILE A 277 -7.81 -21.46 4.60
N ALA A 278 -8.97 -21.40 5.27
CA ALA A 278 -9.56 -22.54 5.95
C ALA A 278 -9.84 -23.71 4.98
N ALA A 279 -10.47 -23.43 3.84
CA ALA A 279 -10.76 -24.42 2.81
C ALA A 279 -9.46 -25.07 2.27
N SER A 280 -8.38 -24.31 2.12
CA SER A 280 -7.11 -24.83 1.62
C SER A 280 -6.42 -25.77 2.62
N PHE A 281 -6.50 -25.46 3.92
CA PHE A 281 -5.97 -26.35 4.95
C PHE A 281 -6.85 -27.59 5.15
N LEU A 282 -8.18 -27.47 4.98
CA LEU A 282 -9.11 -28.60 5.05
C LEU A 282 -9.03 -29.52 3.83
N ALA A 283 -8.77 -28.99 2.63
CA ALA A 283 -8.60 -29.80 1.41
C ALA A 283 -7.39 -30.75 1.47
N ALA A 284 -6.48 -30.51 2.40
CA ALA A 284 -5.35 -31.39 2.66
C ALA A 284 -5.66 -32.51 3.68
N ALA A 285 -6.77 -32.42 4.42
CA ALA A 285 -7.15 -33.38 5.46
C ALA A 285 -7.71 -34.67 4.85
#